data_AF-A0A917HLP9-F1
#
_entry.id   AF-A0A917HLP9-F1
#
_cell.length_a   1.000
_cell.length_b   1.000
_cell.length_c   1.000
_cell.angle_alpha   90.00
_cell.angle_beta   90.00
_cell.angle_gamma   90.00
#
_symmetry.space_group_name_H-M   'P 1'
#
loop_
_entity.id
_entity.type
_entity.pdbx_description
1 polymer ?
#
loop_
_entity_poly.entity_id
_entity_poly.type
_entity_poly.pdbx_seq_one_letter_code
_entity_poly.pdbx_strand_id
1 'polypeptide(L)'
;MANIRMENDKDMVLEADLADLQIIIDEAINNFDHYKDEIAVIYEKMPKFDYKYFCFYAYSTYRLLEAAMQFDTSDVGHFRLEAPDEFYYAFYGMIATMHTQGIC
;
A
#
# COMPACT_ATOMS: atom_id res chain seq x y z
N MET A 1 -10.72 0.93 -10.24
CA MET A 1 -10.76 -0.43 -9.66
C MET A 1 -9.47 -1.05 -10.09
N ALA A 2 -8.57 -1.31 -9.15
CA ALA A 2 -7.22 -1.77 -9.44
C ALA A 2 -7.23 -3.04 -10.30
N ASN A 3 -6.32 -3.13 -11.25
CA ASN A 3 -6.15 -4.28 -12.13
C ASN A 3 -5.02 -5.16 -11.59
N ILE A 4 -5.29 -6.46 -11.43
CA ILE A 4 -4.30 -7.40 -10.91
C ILE A 4 -3.81 -8.25 -12.08
N ARG A 5 -2.50 -8.19 -12.34
CA ARG A 5 -1.84 -8.95 -13.39
C ARG A 5 -0.79 -9.87 -12.80
N MET A 6 -0.85 -11.15 -13.12
CA MET A 6 0.24 -12.10 -12.85
C MET A 6 1.23 -12.00 -14.01
N GLU A 7 2.49 -11.65 -13.74
CA GLU A 7 3.54 -11.67 -14.77
C GLU A 7 4.12 -13.08 -14.94
N ASN A 8 4.20 -13.85 -13.85
CA ASN A 8 4.60 -15.26 -13.80
C ASN A 8 3.87 -15.97 -12.65
N ASP A 9 4.14 -17.27 -12.46
CA ASP A 9 3.59 -18.07 -11.35
C ASP A 9 3.92 -17.51 -9.94
N LYS A 10 4.87 -16.58 -9.83
CA LYS A 10 5.34 -16.02 -8.54
C LYS A 10 5.38 -14.50 -8.48
N ASP A 11 5.12 -13.80 -9.57
CA ASP A 11 5.25 -12.35 -9.67
C ASP A 11 3.88 -11.73 -9.93
N MET A 12 3.37 -10.97 -8.97
CA MET A 12 2.11 -10.25 -9.06
C MET A 12 2.34 -8.75 -9.19
N VAL A 13 1.65 -8.14 -10.14
CA VAL A 13 1.58 -6.68 -10.34
C VAL A 13 0.16 -6.21 -10.02
N LEU A 14 0.06 -5.27 -9.10
CA LEU A 14 -1.16 -4.53 -8.81
C LEU A 14 -1.06 -3.18 -9.50
N GLU A 15 -1.85 -2.99 -10.55
CA GLU A 15 -1.99 -1.72 -11.25
C GLU A 15 -3.09 -0.91 -10.53
N ALA A 16 -2.71 0.23 -9.94
CA ALA A 16 -3.64 1.10 -9.23
C ALA A 16 -3.59 2.52 -9.78
N ASP A 17 -4.72 3.23 -9.71
CA ASP A 17 -4.80 4.64 -10.06
C ASP A 17 -5.19 5.51 -8.85
N LEU A 18 -5.21 6.83 -9.05
CA LEU A 18 -5.59 7.78 -8.00
C LEU A 18 -7.03 7.58 -7.48
N ALA A 19 -7.95 7.05 -8.29
CA ALA A 19 -9.31 6.80 -7.84
C ALA A 19 -9.38 5.61 -6.88
N ASP A 20 -8.48 4.64 -7.02
CA ASP A 20 -8.38 3.51 -6.10
C ASP A 20 -7.83 3.90 -4.71
N LEU A 21 -7.17 5.06 -4.60
CA LEU A 21 -6.65 5.55 -3.32
C LEU A 21 -7.75 5.71 -2.26
N GLN A 22 -8.95 6.11 -2.67
CA GLN A 22 -10.09 6.27 -1.75
C GLN A 22 -10.45 4.95 -1.06
N ILE A 23 -10.38 3.83 -1.77
CA ILE A 23 -10.69 2.51 -1.24
C ILE A 23 -9.67 2.15 -0.15
N ILE A 24 -8.40 2.45 -0.38
CA ILE A 24 -7.32 2.22 0.60
C ILE A 24 -7.50 3.11 1.83
N ILE A 25 -7.87 4.38 1.63
CA ILE A 25 -8.16 5.32 2.72
C ILE A 25 -9.30 4.79 3.58
N ASP A 26 -10.42 4.40 2.97
CA ASP A 26 -11.61 3.97 3.68
C ASP A 26 -11.33 2.69 4.49
N GLU A 27 -10.60 1.73 3.91
CA GLU A 27 -10.18 0.51 4.60
C GLU A 27 -9.24 0.82 5.78
N ALA A 28 -8.25 1.68 5.57
CA ALA A 28 -7.31 2.08 6.63
C ALA A 28 -8.00 2.82 7.78
N ILE A 29 -9.00 3.66 7.50
CA ILE A 29 -9.76 4.39 8.54
C ILE A 29 -10.66 3.43 9.32
N ASN A 30 -11.40 2.58 8.62
CA ASN A 30 -12.37 1.67 9.26
C ASN A 30 -11.70 0.61 10.14
N ASN A 31 -10.46 0.24 9.82
CA ASN A 31 -9.70 -0.81 10.49
C ASN A 31 -8.35 -0.30 11.02
N PHE A 32 -8.26 0.98 11.40
CA PHE A 32 -7.00 1.66 11.75
C PHE A 32 -6.12 0.89 12.74
N ASP A 33 -6.71 0.34 13.81
CA ASP A 33 -5.97 -0.41 14.83
C ASP A 33 -5.25 -1.65 14.29
N HIS A 34 -5.75 -2.25 13.20
CA HIS A 34 -5.13 -3.39 12.54
C HIS A 34 -3.91 -2.99 11.69
N TYR A 35 -3.88 -1.75 11.20
CA TYR A 35 -2.86 -1.28 10.26
C TYR A 35 -1.86 -0.29 10.86
N LYS A 36 -2.04 0.15 12.12
CA LYS A 36 -1.18 1.17 12.75
C LYS A 36 0.33 0.89 12.66
N ASP A 37 0.74 -0.37 12.83
CA ASP A 37 2.15 -0.77 12.79
C ASP A 37 2.68 -0.73 11.34
N GLU A 38 1.86 -1.18 10.39
CA GLU A 38 2.14 -1.10 8.96
C GLU A 38 2.25 0.36 8.49
N ILE A 39 1.31 1.21 8.90
CA ILE A 39 1.29 2.66 8.65
C ILE A 39 2.57 3.33 9.18
N ALA A 40 3.00 2.98 10.40
CA ALA A 40 4.23 3.52 10.99
C ALA A 40 5.48 3.11 10.19
N VAL A 41 5.55 1.85 9.75
CA VAL A 41 6.68 1.37 8.92
C VAL A 41 6.68 2.06 7.56
N ILE A 42 5.53 2.17 6.89
CA ILE A 42 5.42 2.87 5.60
C ILE A 42 5.85 4.34 5.78
N TYR A 43 5.36 5.02 6.81
CA TYR A 43 5.73 6.41 7.12
C TYR A 43 7.26 6.58 7.27
N GLU A 44 7.91 5.68 8.01
CA GLU A 44 9.35 5.80 8.29
C GLU A 44 10.23 5.40 7.10
N LYS A 45 9.80 4.42 6.29
CA LYS A 45 10.63 3.81 5.25
C LYS A 45 10.39 4.40 3.87
N MET A 46 9.14 4.65 3.47
CA MET A 46 8.79 5.05 2.11
C MET A 46 9.57 6.29 1.59
N PRO A 47 9.83 7.35 2.39
CA PRO A 47 10.64 8.49 1.95
C PRO A 47 12.10 8.14 1.64
N LYS A 48 12.65 7.07 2.24
CA LYS A 48 14.03 6.61 2.02
C LYS A 48 14.20 5.92 0.66
N PHE A 49 13.10 5.64 -0.03
CA PHE A 49 13.05 5.00 -1.34
C PHE A 49 12.41 5.92 -2.39
N ASP A 50 12.58 7.23 -2.24
CA ASP A 50 12.00 8.27 -3.10
C ASP A 50 10.48 8.12 -3.31
N TYR A 51 9.78 7.55 -2.31
CA TYR A 51 8.36 7.21 -2.30
C TYR A 51 7.94 6.11 -3.28
N LYS A 52 8.44 6.15 -4.52
CA LYS A 52 8.02 5.33 -5.65
C LYS A 52 8.68 3.96 -5.68
N TYR A 53 9.89 3.84 -5.15
CA TYR A 53 10.67 2.60 -5.18
C TYR A 53 10.51 1.78 -3.90
N PHE A 54 9.52 2.13 -3.08
CA PHE A 54 9.24 1.41 -1.84
C PHE A 54 8.64 0.03 -2.14
N CYS A 55 9.25 -1.02 -1.59
CA CYS A 55 8.76 -2.39 -1.73
C CYS A 55 7.93 -2.76 -0.50
N PHE A 56 6.61 -2.83 -0.67
CA PHE A 56 5.67 -3.21 0.39
C PHE A 56 5.90 -4.63 0.92
N TYR A 57 6.31 -5.56 0.05
CA TYR A 57 6.59 -6.95 0.43
C TYR A 57 7.76 -7.08 1.40
N ALA A 58 8.86 -6.35 1.15
CA ALA A 58 10.08 -6.44 1.95
C ALA A 58 9.89 -6.05 3.43
N TYR A 59 8.88 -5.23 3.73
CA TYR A 59 8.55 -4.78 5.08
C TYR A 59 7.26 -5.40 5.63
N SER A 60 6.65 -6.35 4.93
CA SER A 60 5.35 -6.92 5.29
C SER A 60 4.24 -5.86 5.45
N THR A 61 4.32 -4.79 4.66
CA THR A 61 3.39 -3.65 4.69
C THR A 61 2.42 -3.69 3.49
N TYR A 62 1.93 -4.86 3.14
CA TYR A 62 1.04 -5.06 2.00
C TYR A 62 -0.38 -5.46 2.41
N ARG A 63 -0.65 -5.68 3.70
CA ARG A 63 -1.95 -6.21 4.15
C ARG A 63 -3.06 -5.19 3.97
N LEU A 64 -2.74 -3.90 4.14
CA LEU A 64 -3.70 -2.84 3.85
C LEU A 64 -4.09 -2.84 2.36
N LEU A 65 -3.11 -2.97 1.47
CA LEU A 65 -3.36 -3.02 0.03
C LEU A 65 -4.16 -4.28 -0.34
N GLU A 66 -3.76 -5.43 0.21
CA GLU A 66 -4.40 -6.74 0.03
C GLU A 66 -5.89 -6.70 0.40
N ALA A 67 -6.21 -6.16 1.58
CA ALA A 67 -7.58 -6.00 2.05
C ALA A 67 -8.38 -4.99 1.23
N ALA A 68 -7.81 -3.82 0.94
CA ALA A 68 -8.49 -2.75 0.21
C ALA A 68 -8.81 -3.15 -1.24
N MET A 69 -7.89 -3.85 -1.90
CA MET A 69 -8.00 -4.19 -3.32
C MET A 69 -8.45 -5.63 -3.57
N GLN A 70 -8.74 -6.38 -2.51
CA GLN A 70 -9.27 -7.76 -2.56
C GLN A 70 -8.41 -8.72 -3.40
N PHE A 71 -7.09 -8.70 -3.19
CA PHE A 71 -6.18 -9.71 -3.75
C PHE A 71 -5.58 -10.59 -2.65
N ASP A 72 -4.82 -11.61 -3.03
CA ASP A 72 -4.14 -12.52 -2.10
C ASP A 72 -2.69 -12.68 -2.51
N THR A 73 -1.77 -12.39 -1.59
CA THR A 73 -0.32 -12.53 -1.78
C THR A 73 0.25 -13.83 -1.22
N SER A 74 -0.58 -14.71 -0.66
CA SER A 74 -0.14 -15.93 0.04
C SER A 74 0.69 -16.87 -0.84
N ASP A 75 0.38 -16.93 -2.14
CA ASP A 75 1.04 -17.83 -3.09
C ASP A 75 2.08 -17.13 -3.99
N VAL A 76 2.33 -15.82 -3.79
CA VAL A 76 3.26 -15.06 -4.63
C VAL A 76 4.59 -14.77 -3.93
N GLY A 77 5.69 -14.95 -4.66
CA GLY A 77 7.04 -14.68 -4.16
C GLY A 77 7.43 -13.20 -4.27
N HIS A 78 6.79 -12.46 -5.17
CA HIS A 78 7.03 -11.04 -5.40
C HIS A 78 5.73 -10.29 -5.67
N PHE A 79 5.62 -9.12 -5.06
CA PHE A 79 4.53 -8.16 -5.25
C PHE A 79 5.09 -6.81 -5.69
N ARG A 80 4.51 -6.23 -6.74
CA ARG A 80 4.81 -4.89 -7.22
C ARG A 80 3.52 -4.09 -7.37
N LEU A 81 3.52 -2.89 -6.79
CA LEU A 81 2.51 -1.87 -7.09
C LEU A 81 2.99 -1.08 -8.32
N GLU A 82 2.14 -0.93 -9.32
CA GLU A 82 2.35 -0.09 -10.49
C GLU A 82 1.27 0.99 -10.50
N ALA A 83 1.67 2.25 -10.33
CA ALA A 83 0.75 3.37 -10.18
C ALA A 83 1.42 4.64 -10.72
N PRO A 84 0.66 5.69 -11.09
CA PRO A 84 1.24 6.97 -11.47
C PRO A 84 2.00 7.61 -10.31
N ASP A 85 2.99 8.46 -10.59
CA ASP A 85 3.82 9.11 -9.57
C ASP A 85 2.99 9.84 -8.50
N GLU A 86 1.93 10.51 -8.94
CA GLU A 86 0.98 11.24 -8.11
C GLU A 86 0.31 10.32 -7.07
N PHE A 87 0.09 9.04 -7.41
CA PHE A 87 -0.47 8.06 -6.48
C PHE A 87 0.45 7.87 -5.27
N TYR A 88 1.75 7.66 -5.50
CA TYR A 88 2.70 7.41 -4.41
C TYR A 88 2.81 8.60 -3.45
N TYR A 89 2.78 9.82 -3.99
CA TYR A 89 2.81 11.03 -3.17
C TYR A 89 1.50 11.23 -2.38
N ALA A 90 0.35 10.99 -3.01
CA ALA A 90 -0.95 11.07 -2.34
C ALA A 90 -1.10 9.99 -1.25
N PHE A 91 -0.69 8.76 -1.56
CA PHE A 91 -0.66 7.65 -0.62
C PHE A 91 0.23 7.95 0.59
N TYR A 92 1.44 8.46 0.36
CA TYR A 92 2.30 8.86 1.47
C TYR A 92 1.69 9.98 2.31
N GLY A 93 1.04 10.98 1.69
CA GLY A 93 0.34 12.05 2.40
C GLY A 93 -0.78 11.53 3.32
N MET A 94 -1.53 10.53 2.86
CA MET A 94 -2.51 9.80 3.66
C MET A 94 -1.83 9.10 4.84
N ILE A 95 -0.79 8.29 4.57
CA ILE A 95 -0.06 7.55 5.61
C ILE A 95 0.50 8.50 6.68
N ALA A 96 1.07 9.63 6.27
CA ALA A 96 1.58 10.65 7.18
C ALA A 96 0.46 11.26 8.05
N THR A 97 -0.71 11.52 7.46
CA THR A 97 -1.87 12.03 8.21
C THR A 97 -2.36 11.01 9.24
N MET A 98 -2.52 9.75 8.84
CA MET A 98 -2.95 8.67 9.73
C MET A 98 -1.95 8.42 10.85
N HIS A 99 -0.66 8.36 10.53
CA HIS A 99 0.40 8.19 11.51
C HIS A 99 0.41 9.34 12.53
N THR A 100 0.25 10.59 12.09
CA THR A 100 0.26 11.76 12.99
C THR A 100 -1.00 11.86 13.85
N GLN A 101 -2.17 11.46 13.33
CA GLN A 101 -3.43 11.46 14.08
C GLN A 101 -3.53 10.30 15.08
N GLY A 102 -3.04 9.10 14.72
CA GLY A 102 -3.10 7.91 15.57
C GLY A 102 -2.08 7.84 16.71
N ILE A 103 -1.20 8.84 16.85
CA ILE A 103 -0.28 9.00 17.98
C ILE A 103 -0.93 9.81 19.14
N CYS A 104 -2.15 10.32 18.95
CA CYS A 104 -2.90 11.06 19.99
C CYS A 104 -3.73 10.13 20.89
#